data_AF-A0A1I6MWF5-F1
#
_entry.id   AF-A0A1I6MWF5-F1
#
_cell.length_a   1.000
_cell.length_b   1.000
_cell.length_c   1.000
_cell.angle_alpha   90.00
_cell.angle_beta   90.00
_cell.angle_gamma   90.00
#
_symmetry.space_group_name_H-M   'P 1'
#
loop_
_entity.id
_entity.type
_entity.pdbx_description
1 polymer ?
#
loop_
_entity_poly.entity_id
_entity_poly.type
_entity_poly.pdbx_seq_one_letter_code
_entity_poly.pdbx_strand_id
1 'polypeptide(L)' 'MKPIFTGFAAIILIGLGSAFILPELGWSSAERQSSENVRLD' A
#
# COMPACT_ATOMS: atom_id res chain seq x y z
N MET A 1 6.63 1.29 27.46
CA MET A 1 5.53 0.46 26.91
C MET A 1 4.57 1.25 26.03
N LYS A 2 4.01 2.38 26.48
CA LYS A 2 3.10 3.26 25.68
C LYS A 2 3.63 3.71 24.30
N PRO A 3 4.88 4.18 24.15
CA PRO A 3 5.35 4.71 22.85
C PRO A 3 5.51 3.62 21.78
N ILE A 4 5.80 2.38 22.18
CA ILE A 4 5.87 1.24 21.24
C ILE A 4 4.49 0.94 20.67
N PHE A 5 3.45 0.98 21.52
CA PHE A 5 2.07 0.78 21.09
C PHE A 5 1.59 1.90 20.15
N THR A 6 1.95 3.16 20.46
CA THR A 6 1.62 4.30 19.60
C THR A 6 2.32 4.21 18.23
N GLY A 7 3.60 3.81 18.20
CA GLY A 7 4.34 3.60 16.95
C GLY A 7 3.77 2.45 16.12
N PHE A 8 3.39 1.35 16.77
CA PHE A 8 2.75 0.21 16.12
C PHE A 8 1.39 0.59 15.52
N ALA A 9 0.55 1.30 16.27
CA ALA A 9 -0.74 1.79 15.78
C ALA A 9 -0.58 2.75 14.59
N ALA A 10 0.42 3.64 14.62
CA ALA A 10 0.70 4.55 13.52
C ALA A 10 1.09 3.81 12.23
N ILE A 11 1.95 2.79 12.32
CA ILE A 11 2.36 1.98 11.16
C ILE A 11 1.15 1.25 10.55
N ILE A 12 0.28 0.68 11.39
CA ILE A 12 -0.95 0.02 10.93
C ILE A 12 -1.87 0.99 10.20
N LEU A 13 -2.07 2.20 10.75
CA LEU A 13 -2.92 3.22 10.13
C LEU A 13 -2.37 3.69 8.78
N ILE A 14 -1.06 3.87 8.68
CA ILE A 14 -0.39 4.24 7.43
C ILE A 14 -0.52 3.09 6.41
N GLY A 15 -0.30 1.85 6.83
CA GLY A 15 -0.44 0.67 5.97
C GLY A 15 -1.87 0.54 5.40
N LEU A 16 -2.87 0.61 6.28
CA LEU A 16 -4.29 0.58 5.87
C LEU A 16 -4.64 1.75 4.96
N GLY A 17 -4.26 2.98 5.32
CA GLY A 17 -4.53 4.16 4.49
C GLY A 17 -3.89 4.04 3.10
N SER A 18 -2.65 3.54 3.03
CA SER A 18 -1.98 3.31 1.75
C SER A 18 -2.66 2.23 0.90
N ALA A 19 -3.27 1.22 1.51
CA ALA A 19 -3.97 0.16 0.79
C ALA A 19 -5.23 0.66 0.05
N PHE A 20 -5.86 1.74 0.52
CA PHE A 20 -7.01 2.36 -0.16
C PHE A 20 -6.61 3.52 -1.07
N ILE A 21 -5.62 4.32 -0.68
CA ILE A 21 -5.19 5.52 -1.42
C ILE A 21 -4.29 5.17 -2.61
N LEU A 22 -3.38 4.20 -2.48
CA LEU A 22 -2.44 3.85 -3.55
C LEU A 22 -3.13 3.26 -4.80
N PRO A 23 -4.19 2.44 -4.69
CA PRO A 23 -4.95 2.01 -5.87
C PRO A 23 -5.70 3.15 -6.55
N GLU A 24 -6.30 4.07 -5.80
CA GLU A 24 -7.00 5.24 -6.39
C GLU A 24 -6.03 6.17 -7.16
N LEU A 25 -4.76 6.21 -6.76
CA LEU A 25 -3.70 6.95 -7.46
C LEU A 25 -3.05 6.15 -8.61
N GLY A 26 -3.52 4.93 -8.91
CA GLY A 26 -2.95 4.05 -9.93
C GLY A 26 -1.53 3.57 -9.58
N TRP A 27 -1.16 3.59 -8.30
CA TRP A 27 0.15 3.18 -7.80
C TRP A 27 0.14 1.78 -7.18
N SER A 28 -0.99 1.09 -7.24
CA SER A 28 -1.11 -0.31 -6.85
C SER A 28 -0.12 -1.18 -7.64
N SER A 29 0.79 -1.85 -6.92
CA SER A 29 1.74 -2.80 -7.51
C SER A 29 1.02 -3.95 -8.23
N ALA A 30 -0.19 -4.31 -7.79
CA ALA A 30 -1.02 -5.32 -8.42
C ALA A 30 -1.58 -4.86 -9.77
N GLU A 31 -1.97 -3.59 -9.91
CA GLU A 31 -2.38 -3.01 -11.20
C GLU A 31 -1.20 -2.86 -12.16
N ARG A 32 -0.01 -2.48 -11.66
CA ARG A 32 1.20 -2.43 -12.48
C ARG A 32 1.66 -3.82 -12.95
N GLN A 33 1.50 -4.87 -12.14
CA GLN A 33 1.89 -6.24 -12.52
C GLN A 33 0.87 -6.94 -13.44
N SER A 34 -0.41 -6.59 -13.34
CA SER A 34 -1.49 -7.21 -14.13
C SER A 34 -1.95 -6.38 -15.34
N SER A 35 -1.34 -5.21 -15.59
CA SER A 35 -1.65 -4.40 -16.76
C SER A 35 -1.27 -5.15 -18.04
N GLU A 36 -2.14 -5.10 -19.06
CA GLU A 36 -1.93 -5.68 -20.41
C GLU A 36 -0.65 -5.16 -21.10
N ASN A 37 -0.05 -4.09 -20.56
CA ASN A 37 1.22 -3.51 -21.01
C ASN A 37 2.47 -4.15 -20.36
N VAL A 38 2.32 -5.06 -19.39
CA VAL A 38 3.42 -5.90 -18.91
C VAL A 38 3.64 -6.99 -19.96
N ARG A 39 4.35 -6.63 -21.04
CA ARG A 39 4.96 -7.61 -21.94
C ARG A 39 5.87 -8.49 -21.08
N LEU A 40 5.37 -9.66 -20.73
CA LEU A 40 6.16 -10.82 -20.30
C LEU A 40 6.78 -11.39 -21.59
N ASP A 41 7.77 -10.69 -22.14
CA ASP A 41 8.59 -11.13 -23.27
C ASP A 41 10.06 -11.03 -22.83
#